data_AF-A0AAD3R9C1-F1
#
_entry.id   AF-A0AAD3R9C1-F1
#
_cell.length_a   1.000
_cell.length_b   1.000
_cell.length_c   1.000
_cell.angle_alpha   90.00
_cell.angle_beta   90.00
_cell.angle_gamma   90.00
#
_symmetry.space_group_name_H-M   'P 1'
#
loop_
_entity.id
_entity.type
_entity.pdbx_description
1 polymer ?
#
loop_
_entity_poly.entity_id
_entity_poly.type
_entity_poly.pdbx_seq_one_letter_code
_entity_poly.pdbx_strand_id
1 'polypeptide(L)'
;MEQVAEDLNLSFLLEHEREMILKVLQKDEKLRKREEKRIRKLKNELLEIKRKGSRRPQELGERQCSRCLKTLGLIFDRGDLCEDCQLRVCNDCRITAPTGRQWKCNVCAKISELKVVTGEWFLEERSKRFEQGVLSSDVIKQTILSSPITTDTKSTENLSAPSESDRPDTPRSNRSAILNAVDGVRRKG
;
A
#
# COMPACT_ATOMS: atom_id res chain seq x y z
N MET A 1 2.16 27.83 -9.78
CA MET A 1 2.42 26.46 -9.26
C MET A 1 3.87 26.40 -8.80
N GLU A 2 4.26 27.16 -7.78
CA GLU A 2 5.68 27.53 -7.59
C GLU A 2 6.12 27.61 -6.12
N GLN A 3 5.41 26.98 -5.18
CA GLN A 3 5.70 27.12 -3.73
C GLN A 3 6.07 25.82 -3.00
N VAL A 4 6.05 24.65 -3.64
CA VAL A 4 6.39 23.38 -2.95
C VAL A 4 7.90 23.10 -2.94
N ALA A 5 8.68 23.83 -3.75
CA ALA A 5 10.13 23.72 -3.78
C ALA A 5 10.84 24.54 -2.70
N GLU A 6 10.12 25.41 -1.96
CA GLU A 6 10.75 26.44 -1.12
C GLU A 6 11.22 25.98 0.27
N ASP A 7 11.03 24.73 0.71
CA ASP A 7 11.20 24.41 2.15
C ASP A 7 12.11 23.22 2.51
N LEU A 8 12.90 22.70 1.57
CA LEU A 8 13.89 21.66 1.89
C LEU A 8 15.31 22.16 1.64
N ASN A 9 16.00 22.58 2.69
CA ASN A 9 17.44 22.81 2.63
C ASN A 9 18.18 21.48 2.82
N LEU A 10 18.88 21.02 1.78
CA LEU A 10 19.73 19.83 1.81
C LEU A 10 21.19 20.18 1.50
N SER A 11 21.61 21.44 1.62
CA SER A 11 22.98 21.85 1.28
C SER A 11 24.03 21.28 2.23
N PHE A 12 23.64 20.97 3.47
CA PHE A 12 24.52 20.39 4.50
C PHE A 12 24.99 18.95 4.19
N LEU A 13 24.32 18.24 3.29
CA LEU A 13 24.66 16.86 2.96
C LEU A 13 25.99 16.82 2.19
N LEU A 14 26.89 15.95 2.65
CA LEU A 14 28.13 15.63 1.96
C LEU A 14 27.85 14.81 0.71
N GLU A 15 28.79 14.82 -0.23
CA GLU A 15 28.63 14.15 -1.53
C GLU A 15 28.28 12.66 -1.39
N HIS A 16 29.00 11.96 -0.51
CA HIS A 16 28.75 10.53 -0.27
C HIS A 16 27.36 10.27 0.35
N GLU A 17 26.84 11.19 1.18
CA GLU A 17 25.49 11.08 1.76
C GLU A 17 24.42 11.30 0.69
N ARG A 18 24.61 12.30 -0.18
CA ARG A 18 23.74 12.56 -1.34
C ARG A 18 23.67 11.32 -2.23
N GLU A 19 24.81 10.73 -2.56
CA GLU A 19 24.87 9.51 -3.35
C GLU A 19 24.11 8.35 -2.69
N MET A 20 24.28 8.15 -1.38
CA MET A 20 23.58 7.11 -0.64
C MET A 20 22.06 7.31 -0.70
N ILE A 21 21.58 8.54 -0.47
CA ILE A 21 20.16 8.88 -0.54
C ILE A 21 19.63 8.63 -1.95
N LEU A 22 20.32 9.10 -3.00
CA LEU A 22 19.92 8.89 -4.39
C LEU A 22 19.85 7.40 -4.75
N LYS A 23 20.78 6.57 -4.26
CA LYS A 23 20.76 5.11 -4.45
C LYS A 23 19.53 4.47 -3.80
N VAL A 24 19.12 4.92 -2.61
CA VAL A 24 17.89 4.47 -1.94
C VAL A 24 16.65 4.88 -2.73
N LEU A 25 16.56 6.15 -3.13
CA LEU A 25 15.43 6.67 -3.92
C LEU A 25 15.29 5.93 -5.25
N GLN A 26 16.40 5.60 -5.92
CA GLN A 26 16.38 4.82 -7.16
C GLN A 26 15.86 3.39 -6.95
N LYS A 27 16.24 2.73 -5.83
CA LYS A 27 15.73 1.39 -5.50
C LYS A 27 14.23 1.43 -5.19
N ASP A 28 13.80 2.42 -4.42
CA ASP A 28 12.39 2.66 -4.13
C ASP A 28 11.57 2.93 -5.39
N GLU A 29 12.07 3.78 -6.30
CA GLU A 29 11.43 4.05 -7.60
C GLU A 29 11.26 2.76 -8.42
N LYS A 30 12.27 1.89 -8.44
CA LYS A 30 12.18 0.56 -9.11
C LYS A 30 11.14 -0.35 -8.45
N LEU A 31 11.05 -0.35 -7.12
CA LEU A 31 10.05 -1.11 -6.37
C LEU A 31 8.64 -0.60 -6.67
N ARG A 32 8.42 0.73 -6.57
CA ARG A 32 7.16 1.38 -6.90
C ARG A 32 6.70 1.08 -8.33
N LYS A 33 7.58 1.15 -9.33
CA LYS A 33 7.23 0.80 -10.72
C LYS A 33 6.81 -0.66 -10.89
N ARG A 34 7.44 -1.60 -10.17
CA ARG A 34 7.04 -3.01 -10.18
C ARG A 34 5.66 -3.20 -9.56
N GLU A 35 5.45 -2.54 -8.43
CA GLU A 35 4.21 -2.61 -7.69
C GLU A 35 3.05 -1.97 -8.47
N GLU A 36 3.29 -0.83 -9.12
CA GLU A 36 2.30 -0.17 -9.96
C GLU A 36 1.87 -1.07 -11.13
N LYS A 37 2.80 -1.79 -11.77
CA LYS A 37 2.47 -2.79 -12.80
C LYS A 37 1.60 -3.91 -12.23
N ARG A 38 1.88 -4.40 -11.02
CA ARG A 38 1.07 -5.41 -10.33
C ARG A 38 -0.34 -4.88 -10.03
N ILE A 39 -0.44 -3.68 -9.47
CA ILE A 39 -1.72 -3.02 -9.17
C ILE A 39 -2.54 -2.80 -10.45
N ARG A 40 -1.92 -2.35 -11.56
CA ARG A 40 -2.62 -2.20 -12.85
C ARG A 40 -3.24 -3.51 -13.33
N LYS A 41 -2.54 -4.64 -13.23
CA LYS A 41 -3.09 -5.96 -13.57
C LYS A 41 -4.30 -6.31 -12.71
N LEU A 42 -4.19 -6.14 -11.39
CA LEU A 42 -5.28 -6.42 -10.45
C LEU A 42 -6.49 -5.48 -10.64
N LYS A 43 -6.26 -4.21 -10.99
CA LYS A 43 -7.33 -3.26 -11.34
C LYS A 43 -8.06 -3.69 -12.61
N ASN A 44 -7.35 -4.24 -13.59
CA ASN A 44 -8.00 -4.79 -14.79
C ASN A 44 -8.85 -6.01 -14.43
N GLU A 45 -8.36 -6.92 -13.58
CA GLU A 45 -9.15 -8.03 -13.06
C GLU A 45 -10.42 -7.55 -12.32
N LEU A 46 -10.30 -6.49 -11.52
CA LEU A 46 -11.42 -5.85 -10.83
C LEU A 46 -12.49 -5.34 -11.82
N LEU A 47 -12.05 -4.66 -12.89
CA LEU A 47 -12.95 -4.16 -13.93
C LEU A 47 -13.65 -5.30 -14.68
N GLU A 48 -12.93 -6.38 -14.98
CA GLU A 48 -13.52 -7.58 -15.60
C GLU A 48 -14.56 -8.23 -14.70
N ILE A 49 -14.30 -8.34 -13.40
CA ILE A 49 -15.25 -8.85 -12.41
C ILE A 49 -16.50 -7.97 -12.34
N LYS A 50 -16.34 -6.65 -12.29
CA LYS A 50 -17.48 -5.70 -12.30
C LYS A 50 -18.30 -5.81 -13.58
N ARG A 51 -17.66 -5.94 -14.74
CA ARG A 51 -18.34 -6.09 -16.04
C ARG A 51 -19.11 -7.40 -16.12
N LYS A 52 -18.47 -8.53 -15.78
CA LYS A 52 -19.13 -9.86 -15.78
C LYS A 52 -20.22 -9.97 -14.73
N GLY A 53 -20.07 -9.29 -13.61
CA GLY A 53 -21.03 -9.26 -12.50
C GLY A 53 -22.21 -8.30 -12.69
N SER A 54 -22.20 -7.46 -13.73
CA SER A 54 -23.29 -6.55 -14.10
C SER A 54 -23.92 -7.03 -15.41
N ARG A 55 -24.70 -8.11 -15.35
CA ARG A 55 -25.61 -8.44 -16.46
C ARG A 55 -26.98 -7.86 -16.14
N ARG A 56 -27.54 -7.14 -17.13
CA ARG A 56 -28.85 -6.49 -17.03
C ARG A 56 -29.92 -7.52 -16.66
N PRO A 57 -30.97 -7.13 -15.91
CA PRO A 57 -32.12 -7.98 -15.68
C PRO A 57 -32.65 -8.49 -17.02
N GLN A 58 -32.56 -9.80 -17.24
CA GLN A 58 -33.24 -10.43 -18.36
C GLN A 58 -34.73 -10.51 -18.02
N GLU A 59 -35.54 -10.38 -19.06
CA GLU A 59 -36.96 -10.03 -19.03
C GLU A 59 -37.83 -10.86 -18.06
N LEU A 60 -38.65 -10.12 -17.31
CA LEU A 60 -40.00 -10.46 -16.83
C LEU A 60 -40.18 -11.81 -16.09
N GLY A 61 -40.14 -11.73 -14.75
CA GLY A 61 -40.99 -12.56 -13.88
C GLY A 61 -40.27 -13.59 -13.00
N GLU A 62 -39.05 -13.99 -13.34
CA GLU A 62 -38.35 -15.03 -12.59
C GLU A 62 -37.36 -14.47 -11.55
N ARG A 63 -37.48 -14.97 -10.31
CA ARG A 63 -36.58 -14.61 -9.21
C ARG A 63 -35.26 -15.37 -9.40
N GLN A 64 -34.25 -14.75 -10.00
CA GLN A 64 -32.97 -15.40 -10.30
C GLN A 64 -31.80 -14.84 -9.46
N CYS A 65 -30.78 -15.66 -9.25
CA CYS A 65 -29.52 -15.23 -8.62
C CYS A 65 -28.73 -14.33 -9.58
N SER A 66 -28.32 -13.14 -9.12
CA SER A 66 -27.58 -12.18 -9.94
C SER A 66 -26.14 -12.59 -10.29
N ARG A 67 -25.66 -13.75 -9.78
CA ARG A 67 -24.29 -14.24 -9.98
C ARG A 67 -24.23 -15.46 -10.87
N CYS A 68 -25.01 -16.49 -10.56
CA CYS A 68 -25.06 -17.73 -11.33
C CYS A 68 -26.29 -17.86 -12.25
N LEU A 69 -27.23 -16.90 -12.20
CA LEU A 69 -28.49 -16.89 -12.97
C LEU A 69 -29.44 -18.08 -12.69
N LYS A 70 -29.14 -18.89 -11.67
CA LYS A 70 -30.02 -19.96 -11.21
C LYS A 70 -31.35 -19.37 -10.70
N THR A 71 -32.46 -19.96 -11.08
CA THR A 71 -33.79 -19.66 -10.54
C THR A 71 -33.83 -19.97 -9.04
N LEU A 72 -34.32 -19.03 -8.26
CA LEU A 72 -34.42 -19.09 -6.81
C LEU A 72 -35.79 -19.66 -6.43
N GLY A 73 -35.81 -20.50 -5.39
CA GLY A 73 -37.04 -21.14 -4.95
C GLY A 73 -37.99 -20.19 -4.24
N LEU A 74 -39.26 -20.59 -4.15
CA LEU A 74 -40.29 -19.89 -3.37
C LEU A 74 -40.25 -20.27 -1.89
N ILE A 75 -39.61 -21.38 -1.51
CA ILE A 75 -39.57 -21.90 -0.12
C ILE A 75 -38.12 -22.06 0.34
N PHE A 76 -37.32 -22.84 -0.40
CA PHE A 76 -35.90 -23.04 -0.16
C PHE A 76 -35.05 -22.21 -1.13
N ASP A 77 -33.84 -21.79 -0.68
CA ASP A 77 -32.90 -20.99 -1.48
C ASP A 77 -33.58 -19.82 -2.21
N ARG A 78 -34.38 -19.05 -1.45
CA ARG A 78 -35.04 -17.82 -1.92
C ARG A 78 -34.04 -16.76 -2.37
N GLY A 79 -32.77 -16.91 -1.98
CA GLY A 79 -31.71 -15.92 -2.06
C GLY A 79 -31.96 -14.71 -1.16
N ASP A 80 -30.90 -13.94 -0.93
CA ASP A 80 -30.93 -12.72 -0.11
C ASP A 80 -30.17 -11.58 -0.82
N LEU A 81 -30.36 -10.35 -0.33
CA LEU A 81 -29.72 -9.15 -0.91
C LEU A 81 -28.30 -9.01 -0.36
N CYS A 82 -27.31 -8.90 -1.26
CA CYS A 82 -25.92 -8.65 -0.87
C CYS A 82 -25.79 -7.31 -0.14
N GLU A 83 -25.08 -7.28 1.00
CA GLU A 83 -24.85 -6.07 1.80
C GLU A 83 -24.24 -4.91 1.00
N ASP A 84 -23.28 -5.21 0.11
CA ASP A 84 -22.59 -4.19 -0.69
C ASP A 84 -23.34 -3.72 -1.94
N CYS A 85 -23.92 -4.63 -2.73
CA CYS A 85 -24.48 -4.30 -4.06
C CYS A 85 -25.99 -4.41 -4.16
N GLN A 86 -26.67 -4.85 -3.10
CA GLN A 86 -28.14 -4.98 -3.03
C GLN A 86 -28.77 -5.84 -4.13
N LEU A 87 -27.96 -6.69 -4.79
CA LEU A 87 -28.45 -7.69 -5.74
C LEU A 87 -28.82 -8.98 -5.02
N ARG A 88 -29.84 -9.68 -5.52
CA ARG A 88 -30.33 -10.96 -4.96
C ARG A 88 -29.43 -12.12 -5.37
N VAL A 89 -28.97 -12.91 -4.40
CA VAL A 89 -27.97 -13.96 -4.60
C VAL A 89 -28.38 -15.25 -3.86
N CYS A 90 -28.21 -16.42 -4.52
CA CYS A 90 -28.45 -17.74 -3.92
C CYS A 90 -27.44 -18.04 -2.80
N ASN A 91 -27.74 -19.04 -1.97
CA ASN A 91 -26.91 -19.42 -0.83
C ASN A 91 -25.46 -19.76 -1.23
N ASP A 92 -25.26 -20.45 -2.36
CA ASP A 92 -23.94 -20.90 -2.84
C ASP A 92 -23.04 -19.74 -3.32
N CYS A 93 -23.64 -18.61 -3.69
CA CYS A 93 -22.90 -17.44 -4.16
C CYS A 93 -22.60 -16.43 -3.04
N ARG A 94 -22.91 -16.77 -1.78
CA ARG A 94 -22.63 -15.95 -0.60
C ARG A 94 -21.30 -16.33 0.02
N ILE A 95 -20.60 -15.32 0.51
CA ILE A 95 -19.35 -15.45 1.27
C ILE A 95 -19.60 -14.79 2.62
N THR A 96 -19.53 -15.57 3.68
CA THR A 96 -19.69 -15.09 5.06
C THR A 96 -18.35 -14.61 5.60
N ALA A 97 -18.34 -13.48 6.29
CA ALA A 97 -17.17 -13.00 7.01
C ALA A 97 -16.79 -13.95 8.15
N PRO A 98 -15.51 -13.97 8.60
CA PRO A 98 -15.07 -14.82 9.72
C PRO A 98 -15.86 -14.59 11.02
N THR A 99 -16.42 -13.40 11.21
CA THR A 99 -17.25 -13.02 12.37
C THR A 99 -18.71 -13.50 12.27
N GLY A 100 -19.10 -14.14 11.17
CA GLY A 100 -20.38 -14.84 11.01
C GLY A 100 -21.62 -13.96 10.84
N ARG A 101 -21.58 -12.67 11.21
CA ARG A 101 -22.75 -11.77 11.19
C ARG A 101 -22.97 -11.02 9.88
N GLN A 102 -21.95 -10.94 9.02
CA GLN A 102 -22.01 -10.21 7.75
C GLN A 102 -21.65 -11.13 6.59
N TRP A 103 -22.37 -10.97 5.47
CA TRP A 103 -22.09 -11.72 4.26
C TRP A 103 -22.23 -10.83 3.02
N LYS A 104 -21.53 -11.21 1.96
CA LYS A 104 -21.62 -10.55 0.66
C LYS A 104 -21.53 -11.57 -0.44
N CYS A 105 -21.94 -11.19 -1.65
CA CYS A 105 -21.79 -12.06 -2.80
C CYS A 105 -20.30 -12.28 -3.13
N ASN A 106 -19.99 -13.39 -3.79
CA ASN A 106 -18.63 -13.75 -4.22
C ASN A 106 -17.89 -12.62 -4.98
N VAL A 107 -18.59 -11.88 -5.83
CA VAL A 107 -18.02 -10.74 -6.57
C VAL A 107 -17.65 -9.59 -5.64
N CYS A 108 -18.55 -9.17 -4.75
CA CYS A 108 -18.26 -8.12 -3.77
C CYS A 108 -17.15 -8.55 -2.80
N ALA A 109 -17.14 -9.82 -2.40
CA ALA A 109 -16.05 -10.38 -1.61
C ALA A 109 -14.69 -10.22 -2.31
N LYS A 110 -14.62 -10.59 -3.60
CA LYS A 110 -13.40 -10.45 -4.38
C LYS A 110 -13.00 -8.99 -4.60
N ILE A 111 -13.96 -8.09 -4.81
CA ILE A 111 -13.70 -6.64 -4.90
C ILE A 111 -13.05 -6.13 -3.60
N SER A 112 -13.60 -6.47 -2.44
CA SER A 112 -13.03 -6.04 -1.16
C SER A 112 -11.63 -6.62 -0.94
N GLU A 113 -11.41 -7.89 -1.27
CA GLU A 113 -10.10 -8.53 -1.20
C GLU A 113 -9.07 -7.78 -2.09
N LEU A 114 -9.46 -7.46 -3.32
CA LEU A 114 -8.63 -6.69 -4.25
C LEU A 114 -8.28 -5.30 -3.71
N LYS A 115 -9.22 -4.60 -3.05
CA LYS A 115 -8.92 -3.32 -2.39
C LYS A 115 -7.89 -3.45 -1.27
N VAL A 116 -7.90 -4.56 -0.52
CA VAL A 116 -6.91 -4.82 0.53
C VAL A 116 -5.53 -5.04 -0.08
N VAL A 117 -5.42 -5.97 -1.04
CA VAL A 117 -4.11 -6.33 -1.62
C VAL A 117 -3.52 -5.25 -2.53
N THR A 118 -4.32 -4.33 -3.06
CA THR A 118 -3.84 -3.16 -3.81
C THR A 118 -3.51 -1.98 -2.91
N GLY A 119 -3.84 -2.04 -1.62
CA GLY A 119 -3.66 -0.95 -0.66
C GLY A 119 -4.65 0.21 -0.84
N GLU A 120 -5.67 0.07 -1.69
CA GLU A 120 -6.67 1.11 -1.93
C GLU A 120 -7.39 1.53 -0.63
N TRP A 121 -7.68 0.58 0.27
CA TRP A 121 -8.28 0.88 1.57
C TRP A 121 -7.47 1.91 2.38
N PHE A 122 -6.14 1.83 2.32
CA PHE A 122 -5.24 2.72 3.03
C PHE A 122 -5.11 4.07 2.31
N LEU A 123 -5.04 4.05 0.98
CA LEU A 123 -4.94 5.27 0.17
C LEU A 123 -6.22 6.12 0.27
N GLU A 124 -7.40 5.48 0.24
CA GLU A 124 -8.69 6.13 0.48
C GLU A 124 -8.70 6.81 1.85
N GLU A 125 -8.27 6.13 2.91
CA GLU A 125 -8.25 6.70 4.26
C GLU A 125 -7.20 7.82 4.41
N ARG A 126 -6.01 7.66 3.82
CA ARG A 126 -4.95 8.67 3.82
C ARG A 126 -5.40 9.96 3.10
N SER A 127 -6.12 9.83 1.99
CA SER A 127 -6.60 10.98 1.19
C SER A 127 -7.58 11.89 1.93
N LYS A 128 -8.25 11.39 2.98
CA LYS A 128 -9.13 12.20 3.83
C LYS A 128 -8.37 13.15 4.75
N ARG A 129 -7.11 12.84 5.05
CA ARG A 129 -6.27 13.60 6.00
C ARG A 129 -5.18 14.39 5.32
N PHE A 130 -4.74 13.96 4.14
CA PHE A 130 -3.60 14.53 3.44
C PHE A 130 -3.96 14.80 1.98
N GLU A 131 -3.69 16.02 1.53
CA GLU A 131 -3.83 16.38 0.12
C GLU A 131 -2.87 15.57 -0.75
N GLN A 132 -3.32 15.28 -1.97
CA GLN A 132 -2.56 14.47 -2.92
C GLN A 132 -1.51 15.34 -3.62
N GLY A 133 -0.41 15.59 -2.92
CA GLY A 133 0.73 16.38 -3.42
C GLY A 133 1.79 15.57 -4.15
N VAL A 134 2.85 16.27 -4.58
CA VAL A 134 4.07 15.65 -5.13
C VAL A 134 4.66 14.70 -4.09
N LEU A 135 5.11 13.52 -4.53
CA LEU A 135 5.72 12.54 -3.65
C LEU A 135 6.97 13.13 -3.00
N SER A 136 7.07 13.03 -1.67
CA SER A 136 8.22 13.58 -0.94
C SER A 136 9.57 13.05 -1.46
N SER A 137 9.60 11.81 -1.98
CA SER A 137 10.78 11.24 -2.65
C SER A 137 11.26 12.06 -3.84
N ASP A 138 10.33 12.62 -4.60
CA ASP A 138 10.59 13.32 -5.86
C ASP A 138 11.07 14.74 -5.55
N VAL A 139 10.48 15.37 -4.52
CA VAL A 139 10.95 16.65 -3.98
C VAL A 139 12.39 16.49 -3.48
N ILE A 140 12.68 15.50 -2.62
CA ILE A 140 14.05 15.23 -2.12
C ILE A 140 15.03 15.00 -3.27
N LYS A 141 14.65 14.17 -4.26
CA LYS A 141 15.48 13.88 -5.43
C LYS A 141 15.79 15.17 -6.21
N GLN A 142 14.78 15.99 -6.47
CA GLN A 142 14.96 17.28 -7.17
C GLN A 142 15.83 18.24 -6.38
N THR A 143 15.63 18.38 -5.07
CA THR A 143 16.43 19.24 -4.20
C THR A 143 17.91 18.82 -4.18
N ILE A 144 18.20 17.51 -4.07
CA ILE A 144 19.60 17.02 -4.10
C ILE A 144 20.25 17.29 -5.47
N LEU A 145 19.52 17.04 -6.56
CA LEU A 145 20.04 17.23 -7.93
C LEU A 145 20.23 18.70 -8.31
N SER A 146 19.47 19.61 -7.68
CA SER A 146 19.52 21.06 -7.99
C SER A 146 20.46 21.85 -7.08
N SER A 147 20.95 21.25 -5.99
CA SER A 147 21.86 21.92 -5.05
C SER A 147 23.30 21.93 -5.61
N PRO A 148 24.01 23.08 -5.60
CA PRO A 148 25.41 23.12 -5.99
C PRO A 148 26.28 22.35 -4.99
N ILE A 149 27.22 21.55 -5.51
CA ILE A 149 28.23 20.85 -4.71
C ILE A 149 29.19 21.90 -4.16
N THR A 150 29.20 22.13 -2.86
CA THR A 150 30.26 22.91 -2.20
C THR A 150 31.52 22.05 -2.16
N THR A 151 32.32 22.10 -3.22
CA THR A 151 33.68 21.57 -3.20
C THR A 151 34.56 22.55 -2.44
N ASP A 152 34.62 22.42 -1.11
CA ASP A 152 35.75 23.01 -0.38
C ASP A 152 36.98 22.14 -0.66
N THR A 153 37.72 22.53 -1.69
CA THR A 153 39.08 22.03 -1.92
C THR A 153 39.99 23.23 -2.14
N LYS A 154 40.62 23.70 -1.05
CA LYS A 154 41.91 24.38 -1.12
C LYS A 154 42.85 23.73 -0.12
N SER A 155 43.88 23.13 -0.71
CA SER A 155 45.07 22.49 -0.18
C SER A 155 45.82 23.34 0.85
N THR A 156 46.52 22.71 1.81
CA THR A 156 48.00 22.64 1.87
C THR A 156 48.46 21.82 3.10
N GLU A 157 49.10 20.69 2.80
CA GLU A 157 50.18 19.95 3.46
C GLU A 157 50.45 20.03 4.99
N ASN A 158 50.50 18.82 5.57
CA ASN A 158 51.42 18.29 6.59
C ASN A 158 51.47 18.94 8.00
N LEU A 159 51.12 18.13 9.01
CA LEU A 159 51.98 17.77 10.17
C LEU A 159 51.25 16.76 11.10
N SER A 160 51.84 15.57 11.22
CA SER A 160 52.00 14.72 12.42
C SER A 160 50.83 14.46 13.39
N ALA A 161 50.56 13.16 13.64
CA ALA A 161 49.91 12.65 14.86
C ALA A 161 50.72 13.02 16.13
N PRO A 162 50.14 13.14 17.35
CA PRO A 162 49.59 11.98 18.07
C PRO A 162 48.43 12.22 19.08
N SER A 163 48.00 11.09 19.68
CA SER A 163 47.36 10.85 21.00
C SER A 163 45.84 10.81 21.14
N GLU A 164 45.43 9.74 21.83
CA GLU A 164 44.13 9.46 22.44
C GLU A 164 43.70 10.56 23.43
N SER A 165 42.43 10.97 23.42
CA SER A 165 41.49 10.73 24.54
C SER A 165 40.12 11.41 24.28
N ASP A 166 39.11 10.82 24.91
CA ASP A 166 37.81 11.37 25.31
C ASP A 166 36.63 11.44 24.31
N ARG A 167 35.77 10.42 24.48
CA ARG A 167 34.33 10.42 24.21
C ARG A 167 33.61 11.48 25.05
N PRO A 168 32.46 11.98 24.57
CA PRO A 168 31.32 12.25 25.43
C PRO A 168 30.15 11.30 25.11
N ASP A 169 29.50 10.86 26.18
CA ASP A 169 28.41 9.88 26.22
C ASP A 169 27.14 10.31 25.48
N THR A 170 26.59 9.41 24.66
CA THR A 170 25.19 9.48 24.19
C THR A 170 24.28 8.63 25.08
N PRO A 171 23.14 9.14 25.56
CA PRO A 171 22.19 8.37 26.38
C PRO A 171 21.52 7.24 25.57
N ARG A 172 21.61 6.02 26.08
CA ARG A 172 20.90 4.84 25.55
C ARG A 172 19.38 5.01 25.70
N SER A 173 18.68 5.07 24.58
CA SER A 173 17.22 4.96 24.52
C SER A 173 16.80 3.49 24.62
N ASN A 174 16.21 3.12 25.77
CA ASN A 174 15.66 1.79 26.01
C ASN A 174 14.31 1.65 25.30
N ARG A 175 14.30 1.11 24.08
CA ARG A 175 13.07 0.59 23.46
C ARG A 175 13.38 -0.59 22.57
N SER A 176 13.50 -1.77 23.18
CA SER A 176 13.43 -3.06 22.49
C SER A 176 12.97 -4.12 23.48
N ALA A 177 11.69 -4.08 23.82
CA ALA A 177 10.94 -5.25 24.24
C ALA A 177 9.75 -5.37 23.29
N ILE A 178 9.40 -6.61 22.96
CA ILE A 178 8.44 -7.06 21.95
C ILE A 178 9.09 -7.27 20.58
N LEU A 179 9.72 -8.44 20.43
CA LEU A 179 9.51 -9.38 19.33
C LEU A 179 10.30 -10.65 19.70
N ASN A 180 9.61 -11.64 20.28
CA ASN A 180 9.95 -13.07 20.21
C ASN A 180 8.86 -13.85 20.95
N ALA A 181 7.73 -14.05 20.28
CA ALA A 181 6.72 -15.02 20.68
C ALA A 181 5.93 -15.43 19.43
N VAL A 182 6.51 -16.31 18.60
CA VAL A 182 5.83 -17.41 17.88
C VAL A 182 6.95 -18.28 17.31
N ASP A 183 7.37 -19.32 18.04
CA ASP A 183 7.75 -20.60 17.45
C ASP A 183 7.78 -21.66 18.54
N GLY A 184 6.70 -22.43 18.64
CA GLY A 184 6.51 -23.36 19.73
C GLY A 184 5.35 -24.32 19.55
N VAL A 185 5.19 -24.92 18.35
CA VAL A 185 4.36 -26.13 18.20
C VAL A 185 4.96 -27.06 17.14
N ARG A 186 5.89 -27.93 17.55
CA ARG A 186 6.04 -29.26 16.93
C ARG A 186 6.94 -30.19 17.75
N ARG A 187 6.30 -31.17 18.41
CA ARG A 187 6.58 -32.63 18.38
C ARG A 187 6.18 -33.25 19.72
N LYS A 188 5.14 -34.09 19.67
CA LYS A 188 4.75 -35.02 20.73
C LYS A 188 5.33 -36.37 20.31
N GLY A 189 6.32 -36.84 21.07
CA GLY A 189 6.64 -38.25 21.24
C GLY A 189 6.04 -38.73 22.56
#